data_AF-A0A3S0WI50-F1
#
_entry.id   AF-A0A3S0WI50-F1
#
_cell.length_a   1.000
_cell.length_b   1.000
_cell.length_c   1.000
_cell.angle_alpha   90.00
_cell.angle_beta   90.00
_cell.angle_gamma   90.00
#
_symmetry.space_group_name_H-M   'P 1'
#
loop_
_entity.id
_entity.type
_entity.pdbx_description
1 polymer ?
#
loop_
_entity_poly.entity_id
_entity_poly.type
_entity_poly.pdbx_seq_one_letter_code
_entity_poly.pdbx_strand_id
1 'polypeptide(L)'
;MSTAAPLMPILLAYQGLAPHADAEAVDDLRSKQESLLARGEIADGSDLYAKALYLRDTARIDPGLISMEAVDTLVAGVLRLHGPALSEPLAPFAVAA
;
A
#
# COMPACT_ATOMS: atom_id res chain seq x y z
N MET A 1 -1.10 14.24 15.61
CA MET A 1 -0.49 14.00 14.29
C MET A 1 0.06 12.60 14.32
N SER A 2 -0.33 11.73 13.38
CA SER A 2 0.19 10.36 13.36
C SER A 2 1.70 10.42 13.13
N THR A 3 2.47 9.81 14.02
CA THR A 3 3.93 9.68 13.92
C THR A 3 4.34 8.53 12.98
N ALA A 4 3.42 8.06 12.14
CA ALA A 4 3.68 7.02 11.16
C ALA A 4 4.70 7.51 10.13
N ALA A 5 5.64 6.64 9.77
CA ALA A 5 6.59 6.92 8.70
C ALA A 5 5.86 7.02 7.35
N PRO A 6 6.15 8.01 6.51
CA PRO A 6 5.50 8.16 5.21
C PRO A 6 5.85 6.99 4.29
N LEU A 7 4.87 6.42 3.59
CA LEU A 7 5.07 5.21 2.78
C LEU A 7 5.67 5.52 1.41
N MET A 8 5.43 6.71 0.87
CA MET A 8 5.94 7.08 -0.46
C MET A 8 7.48 7.07 -0.55
N PRO A 9 8.25 7.69 0.37
CA PRO A 9 9.70 7.59 0.34
C PRO A 9 10.21 6.15 0.50
N ILE A 10 9.50 5.33 1.28
CA ILE A 10 9.85 3.92 1.49
C ILE A 10 9.64 3.13 0.19
N LEU A 11 8.54 3.38 -0.53
CA LEU A 11 8.28 2.77 -1.83
C LEU A 11 9.35 3.17 -2.86
N LEU A 12 9.73 4.44 -2.92
CA LEU A 12 10.77 4.89 -3.88
C LEU A 12 12.11 4.23 -3.58
N ALA A 13 12.45 4.09 -2.29
CA ALA A 13 13.65 3.39 -1.88
C ALA A 13 13.57 1.89 -2.24
N TYR A 14 12.42 1.25 -2.05
CA TYR A 14 12.14 -0.13 -2.47
C TYR A 14 12.32 -0.35 -3.97
N GLN A 15 11.71 0.50 -4.79
CA GLN A 15 11.82 0.40 -6.25
C GLN A 15 13.24 0.71 -6.74
N GLY A 16 13.96 1.60 -6.04
CA GLY A 16 15.36 1.91 -6.33
C GLY A 16 16.32 0.75 -6.10
N LEU A 17 15.93 -0.28 -5.32
CA LEU A 17 16.74 -1.49 -5.10
C LEU A 17 16.54 -2.56 -6.18
N ALA A 18 15.48 -2.48 -6.98
CA ALA A 18 15.15 -3.47 -8.01
C ALA A 18 16.30 -3.77 -9.01
N PRO A 19 17.13 -2.80 -9.43
CA PRO A 19 18.27 -3.06 -10.34
C PRO A 19 19.43 -3.84 -9.71
N HIS A 20 19.43 -4.07 -8.38
CA HIS A 20 20.56 -4.63 -7.63
C HIS A 20 20.21 -5.95 -6.91
N ALA A 21 19.25 -6.70 -7.44
CA ALA A 21 18.67 -7.89 -6.79
C ALA A 21 19.69 -9.02 -6.44
N ASP A 22 20.89 -9.02 -7.04
CA ASP A 22 21.89 -10.09 -6.84
C ASP A 22 22.90 -9.79 -5.70
N ALA A 23 22.70 -8.72 -4.93
CA ALA A 23 23.59 -8.37 -3.81
C ALA A 23 22.92 -8.66 -2.46
N GLU A 24 23.56 -9.47 -1.61
CA GLU A 24 23.04 -9.88 -0.28
C GLU A 24 22.63 -8.68 0.60
N ALA A 25 23.41 -7.58 0.56
CA ALA A 25 23.08 -6.35 1.29
C ALA A 25 21.80 -5.65 0.79
N VAL A 26 21.40 -5.88 -0.46
CA VAL A 26 20.19 -5.33 -1.07
C VAL A 26 18.96 -6.13 -0.65
N ASP A 27 19.09 -7.44 -0.47
CA ASP A 27 18.00 -8.30 0.01
C ASP A 27 17.56 -7.93 1.43
N ASP A 28 18.50 -7.64 2.33
CA ASP A 28 18.21 -7.17 3.69
C ASP A 28 17.47 -5.82 3.70
N LEU A 29 17.92 -4.88 2.86
CA LEU A 29 17.30 -3.57 2.74
C LEU A 29 15.91 -3.66 2.12
N ARG A 30 15.76 -4.51 1.11
CA ARG A 30 14.49 -4.79 0.46
C ARG A 30 13.50 -5.39 1.44
N SER A 31 13.91 -6.42 2.19
CA SER A 31 13.07 -7.06 3.21
C SER A 31 12.59 -6.09 4.29
N LYS A 32 13.47 -5.17 4.73
CA LYS A 32 13.11 -4.09 5.66
C LYS A 32 12.06 -3.14 5.08
N GLN A 33 12.24 -2.70 3.84
CA GLN A 33 11.29 -1.80 3.17
C GLN A 33 9.95 -2.47 2.90
N GLU A 34 9.94 -3.73 2.46
CA GLU A 34 8.72 -4.53 2.30
C GLU A 34 7.97 -4.64 3.62
N SER A 35 8.69 -4.90 4.72
CA SER A 35 8.08 -4.98 6.04
C SER A 35 7.47 -3.66 6.50
N LEU A 36 8.11 -2.53 6.18
CA LEU A 36 7.59 -1.19 6.45
C LEU A 36 6.37 -0.86 5.57
N LEU A 37 6.41 -1.21 4.29
CA LEU A 37 5.30 -1.02 3.36
C LEU A 37 4.10 -1.89 3.74
N ALA A 38 4.32 -3.12 4.22
CA ALA A 38 3.26 -4.01 4.67
C ALA A 38 2.55 -3.47 5.93
N ARG A 39 3.31 -3.18 7.00
CA ARG A 39 2.73 -2.74 8.30
C ARG A 39 2.32 -1.27 8.34
N GLY A 40 2.81 -0.47 7.39
CA GLY A 40 2.69 0.97 7.43
C GLY A 40 1.25 1.46 7.37
N GLU A 41 0.88 2.41 8.24
CA GLU A 41 -0.45 2.99 8.21
C GLU A 41 -0.61 3.97 7.05
N ILE A 42 -1.81 4.01 6.46
CA ILE A 42 -2.16 4.98 5.43
C ILE A 42 -2.74 6.23 6.11
N ALA A 43 -2.01 7.34 6.05
CA ALA A 43 -2.45 8.62 6.60
C ALA A 43 -3.13 9.51 5.55
N ASP A 44 -2.71 9.41 4.29
CA ASP A 44 -3.22 10.22 3.18
C ASP A 44 -3.24 9.45 1.85
N GLY A 45 -3.63 10.14 0.77
CA GLY A 45 -3.70 9.56 -0.57
C GLY A 45 -2.34 9.16 -1.14
N SER A 46 -1.24 9.79 -0.70
CA SER A 46 0.11 9.42 -1.14
C SER A 46 0.52 8.08 -0.53
N ASP A 47 0.22 7.86 0.75
CA ASP A 47 0.44 6.57 1.39
C ASP A 47 -0.43 5.46 0.77
N LEU A 48 -1.69 5.79 0.44
CA LEU A 48 -2.60 4.85 -0.23
C LEU A 48 -2.04 4.44 -1.60
N TYR A 49 -1.58 5.40 -2.39
CA TYR A 49 -0.94 5.13 -3.67
C TYR A 49 0.32 4.27 -3.51
N ALA A 50 1.16 4.59 -2.52
CA ALA A 50 2.38 3.84 -2.27
C ALA A 50 2.08 2.38 -1.92
N LYS A 51 1.10 2.13 -1.02
CA LYS A 51 0.63 0.80 -0.66
C LYS A 51 0.06 0.04 -1.87
N ALA A 52 -0.78 0.70 -2.67
CA ALA A 52 -1.40 0.08 -3.84
C ALA A 52 -0.36 -0.33 -4.89
N LEU A 53 0.65 0.50 -5.13
CA LEU A 53 1.77 0.16 -6.02
C LEU A 53 2.58 -1.02 -5.50
N TYR A 54 2.95 -1.02 -4.22
CA TYR A 54 3.64 -2.14 -3.58
C TYR A 54 2.87 -3.45 -3.78
N LEU A 55 1.58 -3.47 -3.44
CA LEU A 55 0.74 -4.66 -3.59
C LEU A 55 0.65 -5.14 -5.05
N ARG A 56 0.49 -4.21 -6.00
CA ARG A 56 0.46 -4.53 -7.43
C ARG A 56 1.78 -5.13 -7.90
N ASP A 57 2.90 -4.55 -7.49
CA ASP A 57 4.23 -5.00 -7.89
C ASP A 57 4.54 -6.38 -7.26
N THR A 58 4.14 -6.63 -6.02
CA THR A 58 4.20 -7.95 -5.37
C THR A 58 3.32 -8.98 -6.09
N ALA A 59 2.06 -8.63 -6.40
CA ALA A 59 1.13 -9.53 -7.11
C ALA A 59 1.64 -9.96 -8.49
N ARG A 60 2.41 -9.10 -9.17
CA ARG A 60 3.03 -9.42 -10.47
C ARG A 60 4.13 -10.45 -10.36
N ILE A 61 4.82 -10.51 -9.22
CA ILE A 61 5.88 -11.48 -8.95
C ILE A 61 5.22 -12.80 -8.52
N ASP A 62 4.49 -12.76 -7.42
CA ASP A 62 3.70 -13.88 -6.90
C ASP A 62 2.64 -13.33 -5.92
N PRO A 63 1.34 -13.50 -6.20
CA PRO A 63 0.27 -13.10 -5.28
C PRO A 63 0.37 -13.74 -3.89
N GLY A 64 0.98 -14.93 -3.77
CA GLY A 64 1.20 -15.60 -2.49
C GLY A 64 2.18 -14.87 -1.56
N LEU A 65 2.94 -13.90 -2.08
CA LEU A 65 3.86 -13.07 -1.29
C LEU A 65 3.19 -11.86 -0.63
N ILE A 66 1.92 -11.58 -0.95
CA ILE A 66 1.18 -10.49 -0.30
C ILE A 66 0.85 -10.91 1.13
N SER A 67 1.39 -10.19 2.11
CA SER A 67 1.05 -10.43 3.51
C SER A 67 -0.37 -9.95 3.81
N MET A 68 -1.08 -10.70 4.67
CA MET A 68 -2.40 -10.28 5.16
C MET A 68 -2.34 -8.94 5.90
N GLU A 69 -1.24 -8.65 6.58
CA GLU A 69 -1.01 -7.36 7.23
C GLU A 69 -1.02 -6.18 6.24
N ALA A 70 -0.47 -6.36 5.04
CA ALA A 70 -0.52 -5.34 3.99
C ALA A 70 -1.95 -5.10 3.48
N VAL A 71 -2.78 -6.14 3.44
CA VAL A 71 -4.19 -6.06 3.09
C VAL A 71 -5.00 -5.38 4.20
N ASP A 72 -4.79 -5.79 5.45
CA ASP A 72 -5.51 -5.24 6.60
C ASP A 72 -5.25 -3.73 6.76
N THR A 73 -3.99 -3.32 6.62
CA THR A 73 -3.60 -1.89 6.68
C THR A 73 -4.10 -1.10 5.47
N LEU A 74 -4.22 -1.73 4.29
CA LEU A 74 -4.89 -1.13 3.14
C LEU A 74 -6.37 -0.86 3.43
N VAL A 75 -7.11 -1.87 3.89
CA VAL A 75 -8.55 -1.77 4.20
C VAL A 75 -8.78 -0.72 5.28
N ALA A 76 -7.99 -0.74 6.36
CA ALA A 76 -8.07 0.26 7.42
C ALA A 76 -7.81 1.68 6.89
N GLY A 77 -6.83 1.84 5.99
CA GLY A 77 -6.54 3.11 5.32
C GLY A 77 -7.68 3.62 4.44
N VAL A 78 -8.25 2.75 3.61
CA VAL A 78 -9.39 3.09 2.74
C VAL A 78 -10.60 3.51 3.58
N LEU A 79 -10.91 2.77 4.64
CA LEU A 79 -12.01 3.14 5.55
C LEU A 79 -11.73 4.46 6.27
N ARG A 80 -10.49 4.74 6.66
CA ARG A 80 -10.11 6.01 7.29
C ARG A 80 -10.26 7.20 6.34
N LEU A 81 -9.85 7.05 5.08
CA LEU A 81 -9.85 8.13 4.10
C LEU A 81 -11.22 8.34 3.44
N HIS A 82 -11.98 7.27 3.24
CA HIS A 82 -13.19 7.26 2.41
C HIS A 82 -14.42 6.68 3.10
N GLY A 83 -14.31 6.19 4.34
CA GLY A 83 -15.39 5.52 5.07
C GLY A 83 -16.73 6.27 5.08
N PRO A 84 -16.76 7.59 5.34
CA PRO A 84 -18.00 8.37 5.26
C PRO A 84 -18.66 8.31 3.87
N ALA A 85 -17.87 8.46 2.80
CA ALA A 85 -18.36 8.43 1.42
C ALA A 85 -18.79 7.02 0.97
N LEU A 86 -18.18 5.97 1.53
CA LEU A 86 -18.52 4.57 1.25
C LEU A 86 -19.80 4.11 1.99
N SER A 87 -20.21 4.84 3.02
CA SER A 87 -21.40 4.53 3.83
C SER A 87 -22.64 5.31 3.39
N GLU A 88 -22.49 6.26 2.46
CA GLU A 88 -23.63 6.94 1.86
C GLU A 88 -24.39 5.96 0.95
N PRO A 89 -25.72 5.85 1.10
CA PRO A 89 -26.51 5.07 0.18
C PRO A 89 -26.30 5.61 -1.23
N LEU A 90 -25.78 4.78 -2.12
CA LEU A 90 -25.67 5.08 -3.55
C LEU A 90 -27.00 5.63 -4.02
N ALA A 91 -27.03 6.91 -4.39
CA ALA A 91 -28.22 7.53 -4.95
C ALA A 91 -28.73 6.60 -6.06
N PRO A 92 -30.02 6.19 -6.05
CA PRO A 92 -30.52 5.23 -7.01
C PRO A 92 -30.18 5.74 -8.40
N PHE A 93 -29.44 4.94 -9.17
CA PHE A 93 -29.10 5.27 -10.55
C PHE A 93 -30.40 5.65 -11.23
N ALA A 94 -30.57 6.94 -11.54
CA ALA A 94 -31.73 7.42 -12.27
C ALA A 94 -31.62 6.81 -13.67
N VAL A 95 -32.29 5.68 -13.87
CA VAL A 95 -32.55 5.16 -15.21
C VAL A 95 -33.49 6.19 -15.84
N ALA A 96 -32.90 7.09 -16.65
CA ALA A 96 -33.67 7.99 -17.48
C ALA A 96 -34.55 7.13 -18.40
N ALA A 97 -35.87 7.31 -18.29
CA ALA A 97 -36.88 6.68 -19.12
C ALA A 97 -36.97 7.35 -20.51
#